data_AF-A0A7X1PBI4-F1
#
_entry.id   AF-A0A7X1PBI4-F1
#
_cell.length_a   1.000
_cell.length_b   1.000
_cell.length_c   1.000
_cell.angle_alpha   90.00
_cell.angle_beta   90.00
_cell.angle_gamma   90.00
#
_symmetry.space_group_name_H-M   'P 1'
#
loop_
_entity.id
_entity.type
_entity.pdbx_description
1 polymer ?
#
loop_
_entity_poly.entity_id
_entity_poly.type
_entity_poly.pdbx_seq_one_letter_code
_entity_poly.pdbx_strand_id
1 'polypeptide(L)' 'MSRLSPRDRISAEHKHSVIDNRGGANGIIGTQLAAGTAPDGYTILLISVSYTMNAAVRKLPFDVERSFDPIAMIGTNN' A
#
# COMPACT_ATOMS: atom_id res chain seq x y z
N MET A 1 40.11 -9.73 -4.35
CA MET A 1 38.64 -9.69 -4.11
C MET A 1 38.42 -9.08 -2.74
N SER A 2 38.07 -7.79 -2.65
CA SER A 2 37.79 -7.13 -1.37
C SER A 2 36.44 -7.63 -0.83
N ARG A 3 36.42 -8.13 0.41
CA ARG A 3 35.17 -8.44 1.11
C ARG A 3 34.44 -7.13 1.37
N LEU A 4 33.20 -7.03 0.90
CA LEU A 4 32.31 -5.90 1.19
C LEU A 4 32.19 -5.69 2.70
N SER A 5 32.17 -4.42 3.14
CA SER A 5 32.04 -4.12 4.56
C SER A 5 30.66 -4.56 5.07
N PRO A 6 30.49 -4.86 6.38
CA PRO A 6 29.20 -5.24 6.94
C PRO A 6 28.06 -4.25 6.64
N ARG A 7 28.35 -2.95 6.51
CA ARG A 7 27.36 -1.93 6.14
C ARG A 7 26.91 -2.07 4.68
N ASP A 8 27.85 -2.36 3.79
CA ASP A 8 27.55 -2.55 2.36
C ASP A 8 26.73 -3.82 2.13
N ARG A 9 26.90 -4.85 2.97
CA ARG A 9 26.11 -6.09 2.92
C ARG A 9 24.64 -5.86 3.28
N ILE A 10 24.36 -5.06 4.30
CA ILE A 10 22.98 -4.71 4.68
C ILE A 10 22.31 -3.92 3.55
N SER A 11 23.01 -2.96 2.97
CA SER A 11 22.49 -2.17 1.84
C SER A 11 22.28 -2.99 0.56
N ALA A 12 23.09 -4.02 0.32
CA ALA A 12 22.97 -4.88 -0.86
C ALA A 12 21.84 -5.91 -0.73
N GLU A 13 21.44 -6.27 0.50
CA GLU A 13 20.40 -7.27 0.78
C GLU A 13 19.04 -6.66 1.16
N HIS A 14 19.00 -5.43 1.68
CA HIS A 14 17.75 -4.77 2.09
C HIS A 14 17.12 -3.96 0.95
N LYS A 15 16.03 -4.47 0.39
CA LYS A 15 15.10 -3.65 -0.39
C LYS A 15 14.36 -2.72 0.60
N HIS A 16 14.67 -1.43 0.56
CA HIS A 16 13.95 -0.44 1.37
C HIS A 16 12.52 -0.28 0.86
N SER A 17 11.54 -0.38 1.77
CA SER A 17 10.18 0.07 1.51
C SER A 17 10.14 1.59 1.44
N VAL A 18 9.51 2.14 0.40
CA VAL A 18 9.29 3.57 0.25
C VAL A 18 7.85 3.90 0.61
N ILE A 19 7.64 4.91 1.46
CA ILE A 19 6.32 5.41 1.82
C ILE A 19 5.93 6.51 0.84
N ASP A 20 4.83 6.29 0.11
CA ASP A 20 4.27 7.25 -0.85
C ASP A 20 2.86 7.70 -0.42
N ASN A 21 2.79 8.87 0.24
CA ASN A 21 1.56 9.38 0.81
C ASN A 21 0.72 10.11 -0.26
N ARG A 22 -0.34 9.46 -0.75
CA ARG A 22 -1.26 10.02 -1.76
C ARG A 22 -2.62 10.37 -1.15
N GLY A 23 -2.68 11.56 -0.53
CA GLY A 23 -3.88 12.06 0.14
C GLY A 23 -5.00 12.55 -0.82
N GLY A 24 -6.19 12.76 -0.24
CA GLY A 24 -7.34 13.37 -0.93
C GLY A 24 -8.57 12.45 -1.04
N ALA A 25 -9.75 13.07 -1.17
CA ALA A 25 -11.06 12.40 -1.29
C ALA A 25 -11.27 11.25 -0.27
N ASN A 26 -10.87 11.46 0.99
CA ASN A 26 -10.93 10.44 2.06
C ASN A 26 -10.25 9.10 1.68
N GLY A 27 -9.09 9.17 1.00
CA GLY A 27 -8.28 8.01 0.63
C GLY A 27 -8.58 7.42 -0.76
N ILE A 28 -9.61 7.90 -1.46
CA ILE A 28 -9.99 7.38 -2.79
C ILE A 28 -8.87 7.58 -3.82
N ILE A 29 -8.14 8.69 -3.79
CA ILE A 29 -7.09 8.99 -4.78
C ILE A 29 -5.94 7.98 -4.68
N GLY A 30 -5.40 7.78 -3.48
CA GLY A 30 -4.34 6.78 -3.26
C GLY A 30 -4.81 5.35 -3.55
N THR A 31 -6.07 5.04 -3.22
CA THR A 31 -6.66 3.73 -3.50
C THR A 31 -6.79 3.48 -5.00
N GLN A 32 -7.31 4.44 -5.76
CA GLN A 32 -7.43 4.33 -7.22
C GLN A 32 -6.06 4.15 -7.88
N LEU A 33 -5.06 4.89 -7.42
CA LEU A 33 -3.69 4.75 -7.92
C LEU A 33 -3.17 3.33 -7.67
N ALA A 34 -3.30 2.82 -6.44
CA ALA A 34 -2.83 1.48 -6.09
C ALA A 34 -3.55 0.38 -6.87
N ALA A 35 -4.87 0.50 -7.07
CA ALA A 35 -5.67 -0.45 -7.84
C ALA A 35 -5.24 -0.54 -9.32
N GLY A 36 -4.62 0.52 -9.85
CA GLY A 36 -4.10 0.57 -11.23
C GLY A 36 -2.67 0.05 -11.39
N THR A 37 -2.00 -0.37 -10.31
CA THR A 37 -0.62 -0.86 -10.37
C THR A 37 -0.54 -2.33 -10.79
N ALA A 38 0.64 -2.77 -11.23
CA ALA A 38 0.87 -4.19 -11.51
C ALA A 38 0.75 -5.01 -10.21
N PRO A 39 0.05 -6.17 -10.21
CA PRO A 39 -0.11 -7.02 -9.03
C PRO A 39 1.14 -7.88 -8.80
N ASP A 40 2.30 -7.25 -8.63
CA ASP A 40 3.62 -7.89 -8.51
C ASP A 40 4.17 -7.90 -7.07
N GLY A 41 3.38 -7.39 -6.11
CA GLY A 41 3.73 -7.33 -4.69
C GLY A 41 4.64 -6.17 -4.28
N TYR A 42 5.06 -5.30 -5.21
CA TYR A 42 5.88 -4.13 -4.86
C TYR A 42 5.06 -2.89 -4.46
N THR A 43 3.76 -2.88 -4.76
CA THR A 43 2.83 -1.85 -4.28
C THR A 43 1.85 -2.46 -3.29
N ILE A 44 1.84 -1.92 -2.07
CA ILE A 44 0.89 -2.30 -1.02
C ILE A 44 0.12 -1.06 -0.59
N LEU A 45 -1.20 -1.18 -0.52
CA LEU A 45 -2.08 -0.11 -0.05
C LEU A 45 -2.37 -0.29 1.44
N LEU A 46 -2.09 0.75 2.23
CA LEU A 46 -2.57 0.83 3.61
C LEU A 46 -3.91 1.57 3.65
N ILE A 47 -4.93 0.91 4.20
CA ILE A 47 -6.29 1.46 4.32
C ILE A 47 -6.75 1.57 5.77
N SER A 48 -7.81 2.34 5.99
CA SER A 48 -8.56 2.39 7.24
C SER A 48 -10.04 2.10 6.98
N VAL A 49 -10.89 2.20 8.01
CA VAL A 49 -12.36 2.07 7.89
C VAL A 49 -12.96 3.00 6.83
N SER A 50 -12.28 4.10 6.46
CA SER A 50 -12.71 4.97 5.36
C SER A 50 -12.90 4.22 4.03
N TYR A 51 -12.15 3.15 3.78
CA TYR A 51 -12.25 2.36 2.54
C TYR A 51 -13.65 1.76 2.34
N THR A 52 -14.19 1.11 3.38
CA THR A 52 -15.53 0.51 3.33
C THR A 52 -16.62 1.58 3.45
N MET A 53 -16.42 2.63 4.25
CA MET A 53 -17.38 3.73 4.38
C MET A 53 -17.57 4.48 3.06
N ASN A 54 -16.50 4.71 2.31
CA ASN A 54 -16.58 5.36 1.00
C ASN A 54 -17.45 4.55 0.02
N ALA A 55 -17.44 3.21 0.10
CA ALA A 55 -18.27 2.34 -0.73
C ALA A 55 -19.77 2.53 -0.49
N ALA A 56 -20.15 2.81 0.76
CA ALA A 56 -21.53 2.99 1.15
C ALA A 56 -22.12 4.34 0.71
N VAL A 57 -21.27 5.38 0.56
CA VAL A 57 -21.74 6.76 0.34
C VAL A 57 -21.28 7.41 -0.96
N ARG A 58 -20.42 6.75 -1.74
CA ARG A 58 -19.84 7.31 -2.98
C ARG A 58 -19.78 6.26 -4.08
N LYS A 59 -19.88 6.71 -5.33
CA LYS A 59 -19.49 5.90 -6.49
C LYS A 59 -17.97 5.89 -6.59
N LEU A 60 -17.36 4.72 -6.64
CA LEU A 60 -15.91 4.55 -6.61
C LEU A 60 -15.33 4.21 -7.98
N PRO A 61 -14.07 4.62 -8.26
CA PRO A 61 -13.37 4.31 -9.50
C PRO A 61 -12.68 2.94 -9.47
N PHE A 62 -12.99 2.10 -8.49
CA PHE A 62 -12.45 0.76 -8.28
C PHE A 62 -13.54 -0.13 -7.64
N ASP A 63 -13.38 -1.44 -7.76
CA ASP A 63 -14.23 -2.43 -7.10
C ASP A 63 -13.72 -2.68 -5.68
N VAL A 64 -14.55 -2.41 -4.68
CA VAL A 64 -14.16 -2.46 -3.25
C VAL A 64 -13.89 -3.89 -2.79
N GLU A 65 -14.51 -4.89 -3.42
CA GLU A 65 -14.36 -6.30 -3.04
C GLU A 65 -13.29 -7.01 -3.85
N ARG A 66 -13.04 -6.56 -5.09
CA ARG A 66 -12.24 -7.32 -6.07
C ARG A 66 -10.95 -6.64 -6.50
N SER A 67 -10.70 -5.39 -6.10
CA SER A 67 -9.48 -4.67 -6.55
C SER A 67 -8.23 -5.01 -5.74
N PHE A 68 -8.36 -5.68 -4.59
CA PHE A 68 -7.22 -5.96 -3.71
C PHE A 68 -7.35 -7.31 -3.01
N ASP A 69 -6.21 -7.98 -2.84
CA ASP A 69 -6.06 -9.14 -1.97
C ASP A 69 -5.73 -8.66 -0.53
N PRO A 70 -6.51 -9.05 0.50
CA PRO A 70 -6.21 -8.68 1.88
C PRO A 70 -4.93 -9.34 2.39
N ILE A 71 -4.06 -8.55 3.03
CA ILE A 71 -2.79 -9.05 3.59
C ILE A 71 -2.90 -9.25 5.12
N ALA A 72 -3.09 -8.17 5.87
CA ALA A 72 -3.13 -8.22 7.33
C ALA A 72 -3.83 -6.99 7.94
N MET A 73 -4.42 -7.17 9.13
CA MET A 73 -4.85 -6.06 9.98
C MET A 73 -3.70 -5.69 10.91
N ILE A 74 -3.27 -4.41 10.88
CA ILE A 74 -2.11 -3.94 11.64
C ILE A 74 -2.46 -2.97 12.78
N GLY A 75 -3.74 -2.65 12.97
CA GLY A 75 -4.20 -1.76 14.03
C GLY A 75 -5.72 -1.69 14.13
N THR A 76 -6.20 -1.40 15.33
CA THR A 76 -7.61 -1.14 15.65
C THR A 76 -7.71 0.17 16.41
N ASN A 77 -8.89 0.82 16.36
CA ASN A 77 -9.16 1.96 17.25
C ASN A 77 -9.49 1.41 18.64
N ASN A 78 -8.90 1.99 19.69
CA ASN A 78 -9.20 1.70 21.09
C ASN A 78 -9.57 3.01 21.78
#